data_AF-A0A1G8EI40-F1
#
_entry.id   AF-A0A1G8EI40-F1
#
_cell.length_a   1.000
_cell.length_b   1.000
_cell.length_c   1.000
_cell.angle_alpha   90.00
_cell.angle_beta   90.00
_cell.angle_gamma   90.00
#
_symmetry.space_group_name_H-M   'P 1'
#
loop_
_entity.id
_entity.type
_entity.pdbx_description
1 polymer ?
#
loop_
_entity_poly.entity_id
_entity_poly.type
_entity_poly.pdbx_seq_one_letter_code
_entity_poly.pdbx_strand_id
1 'polypeptide(L)' 'MTTLRDALRAELRAALARAGITQAAAARRLGISPKHLSQMLTGKAGVNLDIATLCGRELAIRSRRARRSK' A
#
# COMPACT_ATOMS: atom_id res chain seq x y z
N MET A 1 -18.58 3.79 -2.85
CA MET A 1 -17.57 4.81 -2.53
C MET A 1 -16.25 4.13 -2.25
N THR A 2 -15.24 4.30 -3.10
CA THR A 2 -13.90 3.72 -2.90
C THR A 2 -13.16 4.51 -1.82
N THR A 3 -12.67 3.85 -0.77
CA THR A 3 -11.93 4.56 0.28
C THR A 3 -10.50 4.86 -0.18
N LEU A 4 -9.82 5.82 0.47
CA LEU A 4 -8.40 6.10 0.23
C LEU A 4 -7.53 4.84 0.40
N ARG A 5 -7.86 3.98 1.38
CA ARG A 5 -7.14 2.72 1.61
C ARG A 5 -7.32 1.74 0.45
N ASP A 6 -8.49 1.69 -0.15
CA ASP A 6 -8.75 0.80 -1.30
C ASP A 6 -8.03 1.28 -2.55
N ALA A 7 -8.01 2.60 -2.78
CA ALA A 7 -7.22 3.21 -3.85
C ALA A 7 -5.72 2.95 -3.67
N LEU A 8 -5.19 3.12 -2.45
CA LEU A 8 -3.79 2.82 -2.14
C LEU A 8 -3.46 1.34 -2.41
N ARG A 9 -4.31 0.41 -1.94
CA ARG A 9 -4.11 -1.03 -2.18
C ARG A 9 -4.15 -1.40 -3.66
N ALA A 10 -5.02 -0.76 -4.44
CA ALA A 10 -5.08 -0.96 -5.89
C ALA A 10 -3.78 -0.48 -6.55
N GLU A 11 -3.30 0.70 -6.16
CA GLU A 11 -2.07 1.27 -6.69
C GLU A 11 -0.84 0.42 -6.36
N LEU A 12 -0.77 -0.13 -5.14
CA LEU A 12 0.32 -1.02 -4.74
C LEU A 12 0.35 -2.32 -5.53
N ARG A 13 -0.80 -2.93 -5.79
CA ARG A 13 -0.89 -4.11 -6.67
C ARG A 13 -0.41 -3.77 -8.08
N ALA A 14 -0.84 -2.64 -8.63
CA ALA A 14 -0.42 -2.18 -9.94
C ALA A 14 1.08 -1.91 -10.00
N ALA A 15 1.67 -1.35 -8.93
CA ALA A 15 3.09 -1.07 -8.85
C ALA A 15 3.93 -2.36 -8.80
N LEU A 16 3.53 -3.36 -8.02
CA LEU A 16 4.16 -4.68 -8.03
C LEU A 16 4.11 -5.32 -9.42
N ALA A 17 2.95 -5.26 -10.09
CA ALA A 17 2.78 -5.80 -11.43
C ALA A 17 3.70 -5.09 -12.46
N ARG A 18 3.74 -3.74 -12.46
CA ARG A 18 4.62 -2.96 -13.34
C ARG A 18 6.11 -3.22 -13.09
N ALA A 19 6.48 -3.47 -11.84
CA ALA A 19 7.86 -3.79 -11.48
C ALA A 19 8.24 -5.25 -11.76
N GLY A 20 7.29 -6.10 -12.17
CA GLY A 20 7.53 -7.54 -12.34
C GLY A 20 7.86 -8.27 -11.04
N ILE A 21 7.51 -7.69 -9.89
CA ILE A 21 7.85 -8.22 -8.57
C ILE A 21 6.69 -9.04 -8.03
N THR A 22 6.95 -10.30 -7.68
CA THR A 22 5.97 -11.14 -7.00
C THR A 22 5.75 -10.67 -5.56
N GLN A 23 4.57 -10.94 -5.00
CA GLN A 23 4.31 -10.63 -3.58
C GLN A 23 5.33 -11.30 -2.65
N ALA A 24 5.76 -12.54 -2.95
CA ALA A 24 6.78 -13.21 -2.16
C ALA A 24 8.14 -12.48 -2.19
N ALA A 25 8.56 -12.00 -3.37
CA ALA A 25 9.78 -11.21 -3.50
C ALA A 25 9.66 -9.86 -2.78
N ALA A 26 8.52 -9.17 -2.91
CA ALA A 26 8.27 -7.93 -2.17
C ALA A 26 8.30 -8.14 -0.66
N ALA A 27 7.64 -9.19 -0.17
CA ALA A 27 7.61 -9.53 1.26
C ALA A 27 9.02 -9.79 1.82
N ARG A 28 9.86 -10.53 1.08
CA ARG A 28 11.28 -10.74 1.44
C ARG A 28 12.06 -9.43 1.54
N ARG A 29 11.92 -8.53 0.56
CA ARG A 29 12.61 -7.24 0.55
C ARG A 29 12.13 -6.31 1.67
N LEU A 30 10.88 -6.48 2.12
CA LEU A 30 10.27 -5.76 3.24
C LEU A 30 10.54 -6.41 4.62
N GLY A 31 11.16 -7.59 4.67
CA GLY A 31 11.34 -8.33 5.91
C GLY A 31 10.04 -8.82 6.56
N ILE A 32 8.95 -8.98 5.80
CA ILE A 32 7.65 -9.47 6.28
C ILE A 32 7.28 -10.82 5.67
N SER A 33 6.32 -11.52 6.28
CA SER A 33 5.81 -12.74 5.69
C SER A 33 4.94 -12.46 4.44
N PRO A 34 4.93 -13.33 3.43
CA PRO A 34 4.01 -13.21 2.29
C PRO A 34 2.53 -13.16 2.70
N LYS A 35 2.18 -13.87 3.78
CA LYS A 35 0.84 -13.84 4.37
C LYS A 35 0.48 -12.44 4.85
N HIS A 36 1.38 -11.78 5.58
CA HIS A 36 1.15 -10.43 6.08
C HIS A 36 0.98 -9.45 4.91
N LEU A 37 1.84 -9.53 3.88
CA LEU A 37 1.69 -8.71 2.68
C LEU A 37 0.33 -8.92 1.98
N SER A 38 -0.09 -10.17 1.82
CA SER A 38 -1.40 -10.50 1.24
C SER A 38 -2.56 -9.92 2.05
N GLN A 39 -2.48 -9.98 3.38
CA GLN A 39 -3.47 -9.37 4.27
C GLN A 39 -3.52 -7.84 4.14
N MET A 40 -2.37 -7.17 3.98
CA MET A 40 -2.32 -5.71 3.76
C MET A 40 -2.98 -5.33 2.44
N LEU A 41 -2.65 -6.04 1.35
CA LEU A 41 -3.20 -5.78 0.02
C LEU A 41 -4.71 -6.05 -0.02
N THR A 42 -5.18 -7.11 0.62
CA THR A 42 -6.62 -7.46 0.68
C THR A 42 -7.40 -6.69 1.75
N GLY A 43 -6.72 -5.86 2.54
CA GLY A 43 -7.33 -5.02 3.56
C GLY A 43 -7.71 -5.71 4.85
N LYS A 44 -7.23 -6.94 5.05
CA LYS A 44 -7.29 -7.69 6.32
C LYS A 44 -6.23 -7.22 7.33
N ALA A 45 -5.25 -6.43 6.89
CA ALA A 45 -4.27 -5.74 7.72
C ALA A 45 -4.10 -4.27 7.29
N GLY A 46 -3.55 -3.44 8.19
CA GLY A 46 -3.22 -2.04 7.91
C GLY A 46 -2.09 -1.93 6.89
N VAL A 47 -2.20 -1.00 5.94
CA VAL A 47 -1.15 -0.73 4.95
C VAL A 47 -0.17 0.29 5.52
N ASN A 48 1.15 0.00 5.49
CA ASN A 48 2.22 0.91 5.88
C ASN A 48 2.95 1.49 4.65
N LEU A 49 3.59 2.64 4.82
CA LEU A 49 4.37 3.40 3.84
C LEU A 49 5.58 2.64 3.27
N ASP A 50 6.16 1.69 4.02
CA ASP A 50 7.34 0.92 3.57
C ASP A 50 7.11 0.18 2.24
N ILE A 51 5.89 -0.30 2.01
CA ILE A 51 5.50 -0.97 0.77
C ILE A 51 5.54 -0.01 -0.44
N ALA A 52 5.21 1.26 -0.23
CA ALA A 52 5.19 2.23 -1.32
C ALA A 52 6.60 2.63 -1.74
N THR A 53 7.50 2.79 -0.78
CA THR A 53 8.93 3.01 -1.00
C THR A 53 9.55 1.86 -1.81
N LEU A 54 9.15 0.61 -1.50
CA LEU A 54 9.67 -0.58 -2.19
C LEU A 54 9.30 -0.63 -3.68
N CYS A 55 8.21 0.01 -4.06
CA CYS A 55 7.76 0.09 -5.44
C CYS A 55 8.41 1.25 -6.21
N GLY A 56 9.37 1.96 -5.61
CA GLY A 56 10.03 3.12 -6.21
C GLY A 56 9.05 4.26 -6.52
N ARG A 57 7.95 4.35 -5.77
CA ARG A 57 6.92 5.37 -5.98
C ARG A 57 6.95 6.42 -4.87
N GLU A 58 6.90 7.66 -5.29
CA GLU A 58 6.67 8.80 -4.41
C GLU A 58 5.17 8.86 -4.05
N LEU A 59 4.86 8.81 -2.75
CA LEU A 59 3.49 8.97 -2.26
C LEU A 59 3.23 10.45 -1.97
N ALA A 60 2.47 11.13 -2.84
CA ALA A 60 1.98 12.47 -2.58
C ALA A 60 0.69 12.42 -1.74
N ILE A 61 0.78 12.73 -0.44
CA ILE A 61 -0.38 12.84 0.46
C ILE A 61 -1.01 14.23 0.31
N ARG A 62 -2.22 14.29 -0.25
CA ARG A 62 -3.05 15.52 -0.25
C ARG A 62 -4.12 15.42 0.83
N SER A 63 -3.84 15.96 2.01
CA SER A 63 -4.85 16.08 3.07
C SER A 63 -5.62 17.39 2.95
N ARG A 64 -6.95 17.34 2.94
CA ARG A 64 -7.81 18.51 3.13
C ARG A 64 -8.09 18.62 4.63
N ARG A 65 -7.81 19.78 5.27
CA ARG A 65 -8.17 19.98 6.69
C ARG A 65 -9.68 19.75 6.85
N ALA A 66 -10.07 18.80 7.69
CA ALA A 66 -11.43 18.74 8.18
C ALA A 66 -11.65 19.97 9.06
N ARG A 67 -12.63 20.81 8.74
CA ARG A 67 -13.05 21.89 9.64
C ARG A 67 -13.53 21.22 10.93
N ARG A 68 -12.84 21.49 12.05
CA ARG A 68 -13.37 21.18 13.38
C ARG A 68 -14.63 22.03 13.56
N SER A 69 -15.80 21.40 13.55
CA SER A 69 -16.99 22.00 14.14
C SER A 69 -16.86 21.85 15.65
N LYS A 70 -16.97 22.98 16.35
CA LYS A 70 -17.00 23.06 17.82
C LYS A 70 -18.42 22.77 18.30
#